data_AF-A0A538R0G3-F1
#
_entry.id   AF-A0A538R0G3-F1
#
_cell.length_a   1.000
_cell.length_b   1.000
_cell.length_c   1.000
_cell.angle_alpha   90.00
_cell.angle_beta   90.00
_cell.angle_gamma   90.00
#
_symmetry.space_group_name_H-M   'P 1'
#
loop_
_entity.id
_entity.type
_entity.pdbx_description
1 polymer ?
#
loop_
_entity_poly.entity_id
_entity_poly.type
_entity_poly.pdbx_seq_one_letter_code
_entity_poly.pdbx_strand_id
1 'polypeptide(L)'
;MLRPGGELIFVEHGLAPDAGTRWWQRRFTPVWRRFTGGCHLDRDVTSLLQGAGYRLGEISAGYSAGLRWLSFTYQGTARPA
;
A
#
# COMPACT_ATOMS: atom_id res chain seq x y z
N MET A 1 3.16 13.91 12.60
CA MET A 1 2.40 13.16 13.62
C MET A 1 0.93 13.57 13.53
N LEU A 2 0.00 12.63 13.72
CA LEU A 2 -1.43 12.94 13.81
C LEU A 2 -1.74 13.65 15.13
N ARG A 3 -2.67 14.60 15.12
CA ARG A 3 -3.21 15.18 16.35
C ARG A 3 -4.11 14.15 17.05
N PRO A 4 -4.32 14.25 18.38
CA PRO A 4 -5.30 13.42 19.07
C PRO A 4 -6.67 13.45 18.35
N GLY A 5 -7.25 12.28 18.12
CA GLY A 5 -8.50 12.13 17.35
C GLY A 5 -8.35 12.22 15.82
N GLY A 6 -7.14 12.42 15.29
CA GLY A 6 -6.87 12.47 13.86
C GLY A 6 -7.05 11.12 13.17
N GLU A 7 -7.45 11.19 11.90
CA GLU A 7 -7.59 10.03 11.01
C GLU A 7 -6.60 10.14 9.85
N LEU A 8 -5.95 9.03 9.53
CA LEU A 8 -5.16 8.87 8.32
C LEU A 8 -6.07 8.43 7.19
N ILE A 9 -6.15 9.22 6.12
CA ILE A 9 -6.78 8.84 4.84
C ILE A 9 -5.64 8.60 3.86
N PHE A 10 -5.60 7.44 3.21
CA PHE A 10 -4.48 7.05 2.36
C PHE A 10 -4.92 6.44 1.04
N VAL A 11 -4.05 6.58 0.04
CA VAL A 11 -4.11 5.89 -1.26
C VAL A 11 -2.68 5.48 -1.59
N GLU A 12 -2.38 4.19 -1.55
CA GLU A 12 -1.01 3.68 -1.61
C GLU A 12 -0.90 2.49 -2.57
N HIS A 13 0.21 2.41 -3.30
CA HIS A 13 0.56 1.19 -4.03
C HIS A 13 0.85 0.07 -3.04
N GLY A 14 0.46 -1.16 -3.38
CA GLY A 14 0.74 -2.28 -2.50
C GLY A 14 0.66 -3.66 -3.14
N LEU A 15 0.83 -4.66 -2.30
CA LEU A 15 0.93 -6.05 -2.70
C LEU A 15 -0.39 -6.59 -3.26
N ALA A 16 -0.37 -7.07 -4.50
CA ALA A 16 -1.55 -7.65 -5.13
C ALA A 16 -1.89 -9.06 -4.59
N PRO A 17 -3.17 -9.49 -4.64
CA PRO A 17 -3.59 -10.85 -4.27
C PRO A 17 -3.21 -11.90 -5.32
N ASP A 18 -2.84 -11.48 -6.53
CA ASP A 18 -2.48 -12.38 -7.62
C ASP A 18 -1.00 -12.81 -7.54
N ALA A 19 -0.73 -14.11 -7.55
CA ALA A 19 0.64 -14.63 -7.43
C ALA A 19 1.57 -14.14 -8.55
N GLY A 20 1.10 -14.11 -9.80
CA GLY A 20 1.87 -13.60 -10.94
C GLY A 20 2.21 -12.11 -10.80
N THR A 21 1.24 -11.30 -10.38
CA THR A 21 1.47 -9.87 -10.12
C THR A 21 2.48 -9.67 -8.99
N ARG A 22 2.37 -10.41 -7.88
CA ARG A 22 3.33 -10.33 -6.76
C ARG A 22 4.76 -10.64 -7.18
N TRP A 23 4.95 -11.64 -8.05
CA TRP A 23 6.27 -11.99 -8.55
C TRP A 23 6.91 -10.80 -9.27
N TRP A 24 6.15 -10.15 -10.16
CA TRP A 24 6.61 -8.95 -10.86
C TRP A 24 6.82 -7.76 -9.91
N GLN A 25 5.92 -7.53 -8.95
CA GLN A 25 6.06 -6.48 -7.93
C GLN A 25 7.37 -6.63 -7.16
N ARG A 26 7.69 -7.83 -6.67
CA ARG A 26 8.94 -8.12 -5.95
C ARG A 26 10.17 -7.95 -6.84
N ARG A 27 10.09 -8.38 -8.10
CA ARG A 27 11.19 -8.30 -9.06
C ARG A 27 11.57 -6.86 -9.42
N PHE A 28 10.58 -5.98 -9.54
CA PHE A 28 10.80 -4.59 -9.95
C PHE A 28 10.89 -3.59 -8.80
N THR A 29 10.39 -3.91 -7.60
CA THR A 29 10.46 -3.01 -6.42
C THR A 29 11.86 -2.45 -6.16
N PRO A 30 12.97 -3.21 -6.24
CA PRO A 30 14.31 -2.67 -5.96
C PRO A 30 14.71 -1.52 -6.89
N VAL A 31 14.38 -1.63 -8.16
CA VAL A 31 14.65 -0.60 -9.17
C VAL A 31 13.63 0.52 -9.00
N TRP A 32 12.35 0.18 -8.89
CA TRP A 32 11.25 1.13 -8.74
C TRP A 32 11.49 2.10 -7.58
N ARG A 33 11.71 1.59 -6.36
CA ARG A 33 11.90 2.42 -5.16
C ARG A 33 13.07 3.39 -5.27
N ARG A 34 14.10 3.07 -6.07
CA ARG A 34 15.27 3.94 -6.27
C ARG A 34 14.93 5.16 -7.13
N PHE A 35 13.98 5.02 -8.05
CA PHE A 35 13.56 6.07 -8.97
C PHE A 35 12.26 6.78 -8.54
N THR A 36 11.43 6.18 -7.69
CA THR A 36 10.11 6.68 -7.29
C THR A 36 10.04 7.12 -5.84
N GLY A 37 11.12 7.73 -5.32
CA GLY A 37 11.12 8.30 -3.97
C GLY A 37 10.92 7.29 -2.84
N GLY A 38 11.29 6.02 -3.05
CA GLY A 38 11.14 4.96 -2.04
C GLY A 38 9.82 4.19 -2.09
N CYS A 39 8.99 4.37 -3.11
CA CYS A 39 7.74 3.61 -3.25
C CYS A 39 8.01 2.09 -3.40
N HIS A 40 7.27 1.26 -2.65
CA HIS A 40 7.36 -0.19 -2.71
C HIS A 40 6.08 -0.77 -3.31
N LEU A 41 6.20 -1.53 -4.40
CA LEU A 41 5.05 -2.14 -5.07
C LEU A 41 4.58 -3.43 -4.36
N ASP A 42 5.46 -4.02 -3.55
CA ASP A 42 5.25 -5.31 -2.88
C ASP A 42 4.93 -5.16 -1.38
N ARG A 43 4.57 -3.94 -0.95
CA ARG A 43 4.26 -3.66 0.45
C ARG A 43 2.81 -4.01 0.77
N ASP A 44 2.62 -4.84 1.80
CA ASP A 44 1.31 -5.02 2.40
C ASP A 44 1.01 -3.83 3.31
N VAL A 45 0.18 -2.91 2.80
CA VAL A 45 -0.18 -1.65 3.48
C VAL A 45 -0.97 -1.94 4.76
N THR A 46 -1.83 -2.96 4.76
CA THR A 46 -2.70 -3.28 5.90
C THR A 46 -1.90 -3.79 7.08
N SER A 47 -1.04 -4.80 6.84
CA SER A 47 -0.14 -5.35 7.86
C SER A 47 0.84 -4.31 8.38
N LEU A 48 1.33 -3.42 7.50
CA LEU A 48 2.24 -2.33 7.89
C LEU A 48 1.56 -1.36 8.87
N LEU A 49 0.35 -0.89 8.55
CA LEU A 49 -0.38 0.05 9.40
C LEU A 49 -0.76 -0.58 10.74
N GLN A 50 -1.23 -1.83 10.73
CA GLN A 50 -1.53 -2.56 11.98
C GLN A 50 -0.28 -2.72 12.85
N GLY A 51 0.85 -3.12 12.25
CA GLY A 51 2.14 -3.22 12.95
C GLY A 51 2.65 -1.88 13.49
N ALA A 52 2.24 -0.76 12.88
CA ALA A 52 2.53 0.59 13.35
C ALA A 52 1.56 1.09 14.43
N GLY A 53 0.65 0.26 14.93
CA GLY A 53 -0.30 0.61 15.99
C GLY A 53 -1.52 1.38 15.49
N TYR A 54 -1.91 1.20 14.22
CA TYR A 54 -3.16 1.73 13.70
C TYR A 54 -4.27 0.68 13.69
N ARG A 55 -5.47 1.11 14.06
CA ARG A 55 -6.72 0.41 13.78
C ARG A 55 -7.19 0.81 12.38
N LEU A 56 -7.38 -0.17 11.51
CA LEU A 56 -7.86 0.04 10.15
C LEU A 56 -9.37 0.35 10.16
N GLY A 57 -9.78 1.31 9.33
CA GLY A 57 -11.18 1.60 9.01
C GLY A 57 -11.65 0.83 7.78
N GLU A 58 -12.48 1.47 6.96
CA GLU A 58 -12.87 0.91 5.67
C GLU A 58 -11.67 0.91 4.72
N ILE A 59 -11.42 -0.24 4.09
CA ILE A 59 -10.35 -0.40 3.11
C ILE A 59 -10.93 -1.03 1.85
N SER A 60 -10.59 -0.43 0.72
CA SER A 60 -10.80 -0.96 -0.62
C SER A 60 -9.44 -1.13 -1.30
N ALA A 61 -9.27 -2.21 -2.05
CA ALA A 61 -8.07 -2.42 -2.84
C ALA A 61 -8.45 -2.93 -4.23
N GLY A 62 -7.73 -2.47 -5.25
CA GLY A 62 -8.05 -2.80 -6.62
C GLY A 62 -6.99 -2.34 -7.60
N TYR A 63 -7.20 -2.71 -8.86
CA TYR A 63 -6.36 -2.27 -9.96
C TYR A 63 -6.89 -0.96 -10.54
N SER A 64 -5.99 0.00 -10.70
CA SER A 64 -6.20 1.17 -11.56
C SER A 64 -5.72 0.90 -12.99
N ALA A 65 -6.00 1.83 -13.91
CA ALA A 65 -5.58 1.72 -15.30
C ALA A 65 -4.04 1.65 -15.42
N GLY A 66 -3.53 0.73 -16.23
CA GLY A 66 -2.09 0.56 -16.48
C GLY A 66 -1.61 -0.87 -16.30
N LEU A 67 -0.28 -1.01 -16.12
CA LEU A 67 0.34 -2.32 -15.90
C LEU A 67 -0.07 -2.86 -14.52
N ARG A 68 -0.61 -4.09 -14.49
CA ARG A 68 -1.13 -4.71 -13.25
C ARG A 68 -0.16 -4.65 -12.07
N TRP A 69 1.12 -4.93 -12.29
CA TRP A 69 2.13 -4.92 -11.22
C TRP A 69 2.55 -3.52 -10.75
N LEU A 70 2.14 -2.47 -11.47
CA LEU A 70 2.30 -1.06 -11.07
C LEU A 70 1.01 -0.43 -10.56
N SER A 71 -0.16 -1.02 -10.86
CA SER A 71 -1.44 -0.34 -10.70
C SER A 71 -2.31 -0.87 -9.56
N PHE A 72 -1.84 -1.84 -8.77
CA PHE A 72 -2.57 -2.30 -7.58
C PHE A 72 -2.43 -1.31 -6.43
N THR A 73 -3.56 -0.81 -5.95
CA THR A 73 -3.64 0.29 -4.99
C THR A 73 -4.60 -0.06 -3.87
N TYR A 74 -4.22 0.30 -2.65
CA TYR A 74 -5.08 0.33 -1.47
C TYR A 74 -5.57 1.75 -1.26
N GLN A 75 -6.83 1.91 -0.88
CA GLN A 75 -7.40 3.16 -0.41
C GLN A 75 -8.21 2.90 0.86
N GLY A 76 -8.17 3.81 1.81
CA GLY A 76 -8.94 3.66 3.02
C GLY A 76 -8.56 4.62 4.12
N THR A 77 -9.04 4.30 5.32
CA THR A 77 -8.73 5.09 6.52
C THR A 77 -8.11 4.25 7.64
N ALA A 78 -7.38 4.91 8.52
CA ALA A 78 -6.78 4.31 9.71
C ALA A 78 -6.69 5.32 10.86
N ARG A 79 -6.84 4.85 12.10
CA ARG A 79 -6.72 5.68 13.31
C ARG A 79 -5.70 5.07 14.27
N PRO A 80 -4.93 5.88 15.01
CA PRO A 80 -4.10 5.34 16.10
C PRO A 80 -4.95 4.47 17.04
N ALA A 81 -4.41 3.32 17.44
CA ALA A 81 -5.10 2.35 18.28
C ALA A 81 -5.37 2.89 19.69
#